data_AF-A0A958LFX2-F1
#
_entry.id   AF-A0A958LFX2-F1
#
_cell.length_a   1.000
_cell.length_b   1.000
_cell.length_c   1.000
_cell.angle_alpha   90.00
_cell.angle_beta   90.00
_cell.angle_gamma   90.00
#
_symmetry.space_group_name_H-M   'P 1'
#
loop_
_entity.id
_entity.type
_entity.pdbx_description
1 polymer ?
#
loop_
_entity_poly.entity_id
_entity_poly.type
_entity_poly.pdbx_seq_one_letter_code
_entity_poly.pdbx_strand_id
1 'polypeptide(L)'
;MALDIIVDHLRGSCDQALQLLRDLVRIPSVSTGDVDTEQIDAALGLVARELESMGFSHRIFLDRAVCATQPLLVATHLEAGPNKPTLLYYGHVDVQPAGDGWVIGQPVDLSEGDGLLYGRGTGDDK
;
A
#
# COMPACT_ATOMS: atom_id res chain seq x y z
N MET A 1 0.43 26.81 -13.24
CA MET A 1 0.95 27.35 -11.96
C MET A 1 0.68 26.42 -10.78
N ALA A 2 -0.56 26.14 -10.37
CA ALA A 2 -0.80 25.23 -9.23
C ALA A 2 -0.56 23.74 -9.57
N LEU A 3 -0.96 23.31 -10.76
CA LEU A 3 -0.73 21.93 -11.21
C LEU A 3 0.76 21.62 -11.39
N ASP A 4 1.54 22.58 -11.89
CA ASP A 4 2.98 22.41 -12.09
C ASP A 4 3.70 22.17 -10.76
N ILE A 5 3.31 22.90 -9.70
CA ILE A 5 3.84 22.69 -8.35
C ILE A 5 3.55 21.27 -7.85
N ILE A 6 2.34 20.76 -8.09
CA ILE A 6 1.97 19.38 -7.70
C ILE A 6 2.78 18.37 -8.50
N VAL A 7 2.90 18.55 -9.82
CA VAL A 7 3.67 17.64 -10.69
C VAL A 7 5.15 17.62 -10.33
N ASP A 8 5.74 18.79 -10.05
CA ASP A 8 7.15 18.88 -9.65
C ASP A 8 7.39 18.24 -8.28
N HIS A 9 6.45 18.42 -7.33
CA HIS A 9 6.50 17.72 -6.06
C HIS A 9 6.42 16.20 -6.24
N LEU A 10 5.47 15.70 -7.05
CA LEU A 10 5.34 14.27 -7.33
C LEU A 10 6.60 13.67 -7.95
N ARG A 11 7.23 14.39 -8.90
CA ARG A 11 8.51 13.97 -9.50
C ARG A 11 9.64 13.93 -8.46
N GLY A 12 9.68 14.91 -7.56
CA GLY A 12 10.66 14.95 -6.48
C GLY A 12 10.49 13.84 -5.43
N SER A 13 9.29 13.27 -5.32
CA SER A 13 8.95 12.22 -4.36
C SER A 13 8.97 10.80 -4.96
N CYS A 14 9.33 10.64 -6.25
CA CYS A 14 9.34 9.35 -6.92
C CYS A 14 10.21 8.30 -6.21
N ASP A 15 11.40 8.68 -5.73
CA ASP A 15 12.30 7.75 -5.04
C ASP A 15 11.70 7.24 -3.72
N GLN A 16 10.99 8.10 -2.98
CA GLN A 16 10.30 7.71 -1.75
C GLN A 16 9.13 6.77 -2.06
N ALA A 17 8.34 7.07 -3.11
CA ALA A 17 7.25 6.20 -3.53
C ALA A 17 7.76 4.83 -4.00
N LEU A 18 8.87 4.80 -4.74
CA LEU A 18 9.51 3.55 -5.18
C LEU A 18 10.05 2.74 -4.01
N GLN A 19 10.63 3.41 -3.00
CA GLN A 19 11.09 2.76 -1.78
C GLN A 19 9.92 2.16 -0.99
N LEU A 20 8.81 2.90 -0.84
CA LEU A 20 7.58 2.40 -0.23
C LEU A 20 7.05 1.15 -0.95
N LEU A 21 6.97 1.19 -2.28
CA LEU A 21 6.56 0.01 -3.06
C LEU A 21 7.52 -1.17 -2.87
N ARG A 22 8.84 -0.92 -2.83
CA ARG A 22 9.85 -1.98 -2.58
C ARG A 22 9.65 -2.61 -1.21
N ASP A 23 9.37 -1.82 -0.18
CA ASP A 23 9.13 -2.31 1.18
C ASP A 23 7.81 -3.07 1.28
N LEU A 24 6.75 -2.60 0.61
CA LEU A 24 5.48 -3.31 0.52
C LEU A 24 5.63 -4.67 -0.20
N VAL A 25 6.33 -4.72 -1.34
CA VAL A 25 6.54 -5.96 -2.10
C VAL A 25 7.30 -7.02 -1.29
N ARG A 26 8.22 -6.58 -0.42
CA ARG A 26 8.97 -7.48 0.48
C ARG A 26 8.11 -8.18 1.53
N ILE A 27 6.90 -7.69 1.79
CA ILE A 27 5.96 -8.27 2.75
C ILE A 27 5.01 -9.22 2.00
N PRO A 28 5.14 -10.56 2.11
CA PRO A 28 4.25 -11.50 1.45
C PRO A 28 2.89 -11.62 2.17
N SER A 29 2.09 -10.55 2.13
CA SER A 29 0.76 -10.42 2.70
C SER A 29 -0.29 -11.28 1.96
N VAL A 30 -0.07 -12.59 1.88
CA VAL A 30 -0.96 -13.51 1.16
C VAL A 30 -2.23 -13.78 1.98
N SER A 31 -3.40 -13.51 1.40
CA SER A 31 -4.70 -13.66 2.08
C SER A 31 -5.49 -14.92 1.70
N THR A 32 -4.95 -15.76 0.80
CA THR A 32 -5.57 -17.00 0.35
C THR A 32 -4.68 -18.22 0.64
N GLY A 33 -5.30 -19.35 0.98
CA GLY A 33 -4.56 -20.58 1.31
C GLY A 33 -3.98 -20.55 2.72
N ASP A 34 -2.66 -20.75 2.83
CA ASP A 34 -1.93 -20.71 4.11
C ASP A 34 -1.61 -19.25 4.46
N VAL A 35 -2.52 -18.63 5.22
CA VAL A 35 -2.49 -17.20 5.53
C VAL A 35 -1.58 -16.94 6.72
N ASP A 36 -0.49 -16.22 6.49
CA ASP A 36 0.33 -15.63 7.54
C ASP A 36 -0.23 -14.23 7.89
N THR A 37 -1.03 -14.17 8.95
CA THR A 37 -1.65 -12.93 9.42
C THR A 37 -0.63 -11.89 9.87
N GLU A 38 0.58 -12.30 10.29
CA GLU A 38 1.62 -11.35 10.67
C GLU A 38 2.10 -10.51 9.48
N GLN A 39 2.11 -11.08 8.26
CA GLN A 39 2.45 -10.33 7.05
C GLN A 39 1.38 -9.32 6.68
N ILE A 40 0.10 -9.66 6.89
CA ILE A 40 -1.01 -8.74 6.64
C ILE A 40 -0.95 -7.57 7.62
N ASP A 41 -0.72 -7.86 8.90
CA ASP A 41 -0.52 -6.84 9.93
C ASP A 41 0.71 -5.96 9.65
N ALA A 42 1.81 -6.56 9.19
CA ALA A 42 3.01 -5.83 8.80
C ALA A 42 2.76 -4.88 7.62
N ALA A 43 2.05 -5.33 6.58
CA ALA A 43 1.71 -4.51 5.42
C ALA A 43 0.79 -3.34 5.81
N LEU A 44 -0.27 -3.61 6.57
CA LEU A 44 -1.17 -2.56 7.07
C LEU A 44 -0.45 -1.57 7.99
N GLY A 45 0.42 -2.07 8.87
CA GLY A 45 1.23 -1.23 9.75
C GLY A 45 2.20 -0.33 8.98
N LEU A 46 2.72 -0.80 7.85
CA LEU A 46 3.58 0.01 6.98
C LEU A 46 2.78 1.13 6.29
N VAL A 47 1.63 0.82 5.69
CA VAL A 47 0.75 1.85 5.10
C VAL A 47 0.26 2.85 6.16
N ALA A 48 -0.06 2.38 7.36
CA ALA A 48 -0.48 3.23 8.47
C ALA A 48 0.58 4.26 8.86
N ARG A 49 1.85 3.85 8.94
CA ARG A 49 2.98 4.75 9.24
C ARG A 49 3.20 5.79 8.14
N GLU A 50 3.10 5.39 6.87
CA GLU A 50 3.22 6.33 5.76
C GLU A 50 2.09 7.37 5.79
N LEU A 51 0.84 6.95 6.00
CA LEU A 51 -0.30 7.86 6.11
C LEU A 51 -0.16 8.80 7.31
N GLU A 52 0.30 8.30 8.47
CA GLU A 52 0.61 9.12 9.63
C GLU A 52 1.68 10.18 9.33
N SER A 53 2.74 9.83 8.59
CA SER A 53 3.77 10.78 8.16
C SER A 53 3.23 11.89 7.27
N MET A 54 2.12 11.63 6.55
CA MET A 54 1.41 12.60 5.71
C MET A 54 0.35 13.39 6.49
N GLY A 55 0.22 13.18 7.81
CA GLY A 55 -0.71 13.90 8.69
C GLY A 55 -2.08 13.23 8.86
N PHE A 56 -2.28 12.01 8.36
CA PHE A 56 -3.54 11.30 8.58
C PHE A 56 -3.61 10.75 10.01
N SER A 57 -4.80 10.83 10.61
CA SER A 57 -5.13 9.99 11.76
C SER A 57 -5.57 8.62 11.26
N HIS A 58 -5.14 7.54 11.90
CA HIS A 58 -5.49 6.19 11.46
C HIS A 58 -5.88 5.25 12.60
N ARG A 59 -6.61 4.19 12.26
CA ARG A 59 -6.91 3.07 13.15
C ARG A 59 -6.93 1.77 12.36
N ILE A 60 -6.25 0.77 12.89
CA ILE A 60 -6.35 -0.62 12.42
C ILE A 60 -7.40 -1.35 13.27
N PHE A 61 -8.38 -1.94 12.61
CA PHE A 61 -9.43 -2.75 13.21
C PHE A 61 -9.04 -4.22 13.08
N LEU A 62 -8.65 -4.82 14.20
CA LEU A 62 -8.29 -6.25 14.31
C LEU A 62 -9.48 -7.12 14.76
N ASP A 63 -10.55 -6.50 15.27
CA ASP A 63 -11.68 -7.20 15.86
C ASP A 63 -12.52 -7.88 14.79
N ARG A 64 -12.67 -9.20 14.89
CA ARG A 64 -13.47 -10.01 13.98
C ARG A 64 -14.97 -9.70 14.04
N ALA A 65 -15.45 -9.03 15.10
CA ALA A 65 -16.81 -8.50 15.17
C ALA A 65 -17.01 -7.27 14.27
N VAL A 66 -15.93 -6.56 13.93
CA VAL A 66 -15.93 -5.41 13.00
C VAL A 66 -15.47 -5.84 11.60
N CYS A 67 -14.50 -6.75 11.52
CA CYS A 67 -13.87 -7.21 10.28
C CYS A 67 -13.92 -8.74 10.20
N ALA A 68 -14.96 -9.29 9.56
CA ALA A 68 -15.26 -10.73 9.61
C ALA A 68 -14.14 -11.66 9.08
N THR A 69 -13.20 -11.15 8.27
CA THR A 69 -12.19 -11.96 7.58
C THR A 69 -10.77 -11.46 7.82
N GLN A 70 -10.45 -10.23 7.42
CA GLN A 70 -9.10 -9.64 7.48
C GLN A 70 -9.14 -8.26 8.16
N PRO A 71 -8.05 -7.83 8.81
CA PRO A 71 -7.98 -6.50 9.41
C PRO A 71 -8.25 -5.37 8.42
N LEU A 72 -8.75 -4.24 8.93
CA LEU A 72 -9.05 -3.06 8.13
C LEU A 72 -8.31 -1.83 8.68
N LEU A 73 -7.63 -1.10 7.80
CA LEU A 73 -7.09 0.22 8.09
C LEU A 73 -8.08 1.30 7.65
N VAL A 74 -8.48 2.17 8.58
CA VAL A 74 -9.21 3.40 8.25
C VAL A 74 -8.33 4.58 8.62
N ALA A 75 -8.08 5.45 7.66
CA ALA A 75 -7.33 6.69 7.84
C ALA A 75 -8.14 7.90 7.36
N THR A 76 -7.99 9.02 8.04
CA THR A 76 -8.73 10.26 7.72
C THR A 76 -7.81 11.48 7.80
N HIS A 77 -8.00 12.39 6.84
CA HIS A 77 -7.42 13.73 6.85
C HIS A 77 -8.52 14.71 6.42
N LEU A 78 -9.28 15.23 7.40
CA LEU A 78 -10.51 16.01 7.20
C LEU A 78 -10.32 17.50 7.51
N GLU A 79 -9.11 18.02 7.33
CA GLU A 79 -8.74 19.39 7.70
C GLU A 79 -9.11 20.45 6.65
N ALA A 80 -9.60 20.03 5.47
CA ALA A 80 -9.97 20.93 4.38
C ALA A 80 -11.20 21.82 4.70
N GLY A 81 -11.95 21.51 5.77
CA GLY A 81 -13.09 22.26 6.26
C GLY A 81 -14.46 21.73 5.78
N PRO A 82 -15.55 22.10 6.47
CA PRO A 82 -16.88 21.48 6.29
C PRO A 82 -17.55 21.76 4.94
N ASN A 83 -17.07 22.75 4.19
CA ASN A 83 -17.60 23.12 2.87
C ASN A 83 -16.85 22.46 1.70
N LYS A 84 -15.93 21.54 1.99
CA LYS A 84 -15.17 20.79 0.98
C LYS A 84 -15.74 19.36 0.84
N PRO A 85 -15.67 18.76 -0.36
CA PRO A 85 -16.07 17.38 -0.54
C PRO A 85 -15.10 16.45 0.21
N THR A 86 -15.64 15.34 0.72
CA THR A 86 -14.85 14.23 1.26
C THR A 86 -14.65 13.18 0.17
N LEU A 87 -13.40 12.82 -0.10
CA LEU A 87 -13.06 11.71 -0.99
C LEU A 87 -12.76 10.46 -0.17
N LEU A 88 -13.32 9.32 -0.58
CA LEU A 88 -12.97 8.01 -0.03
C LEU A 88 -12.07 7.29 -1.05
N TYR A 89 -10.89 6.89 -0.60
CA TYR A 89 -10.04 5.95 -1.33
C TYR A 89 -10.19 4.56 -0.71
N TYR A 90 -10.33 3.54 -1.56
CA TYR A 90 -10.37 2.14 -1.18
C TYR A 90 -9.32 1.40 -1.99
N GLY A 91 -8.56 0.55 -1.32
CA GLY A 91 -7.58 -0.34 -1.92
C GLY A 91 -7.32 -1.50 -0.96
N HIS A 92 -6.42 -2.39 -1.35
CA HIS A 92 -6.01 -3.53 -0.51
C HIS A 92 -4.49 -3.73 -0.53
N VAL A 93 -3.98 -4.38 0.51
CA VAL A 93 -2.53 -4.64 0.65
C VAL A 93 -2.19 -6.11 0.65
N ASP A 94 -3.21 -6.98 0.71
CA ASP A 94 -3.04 -8.41 0.51
C ASP A 94 -2.82 -8.74 -0.95
N VAL A 95 -2.15 -9.87 -1.18
CA VAL A 95 -1.76 -10.32 -2.51
C VAL A 95 -2.11 -11.79 -2.73
N GLN A 96 -2.21 -12.20 -3.98
CA GLN A 96 -2.29 -13.63 -4.31
C GLN A 96 -0.94 -14.33 -4.09
N PRO A 97 -0.94 -15.65 -3.82
CA PRO A 97 0.27 -16.46 -3.82
C PRO A 97 1.08 -16.23 -5.11
N ALA A 98 2.40 -16.21 -4.97
CA ALA A 98 3.28 -16.23 -6.15
C ALA A 98 3.24 -17.64 -6.75
N GLY A 99 2.87 -17.74 -8.03
CA GLY A 99 3.05 -18.98 -8.79
C GLY A 99 4.48 -19.14 -9.28
N ASP A 100 4.73 -20.22 -10.01
CA ASP A 100 6.01 -20.50 -10.64
C ASP A 100 6.21 -19.68 -11.93
N GLY A 101 7.45 -19.63 -12.44
CA GLY A 101 7.74 -19.07 -13.77
C GLY A 101 8.13 -17.59 -13.80
N TRP A 102 8.52 -17.02 -12.67
CA TRP A 102 9.13 -15.68 -12.63
C TRP A 102 10.48 -15.71 -13.37
N VAL A 103 10.60 -14.86 -14.40
CA VAL A 103 11.81 -14.77 -15.24
C VAL A 103 12.63 -13.50 -14.98
N ILE A 104 12.01 -12.49 -14.37
CA ILE A 104 12.66 -11.25 -13.94
C ILE A 104 12.41 -11.11 -12.44
N GLY A 105 13.48 -11.07 -11.66
CA GLY A 105 13.41 -10.88 -10.21
C GLY A 105 12.84 -12.08 -9.44
N GLN A 106 12.44 -11.81 -8.19
CA GLN A 106 11.73 -12.74 -7.32
C GLN A 106 10.39 -12.10 -6.89
N PRO A 107 9.36 -12.89 -6.54
CA PRO A 107 8.04 -12.33 -6.22
C PRO A 107 8.06 -11.32 -5.07
N VAL A 108 8.92 -11.53 -4.08
CA VAL A 108 9.04 -10.69 -2.86
C VAL A 108 10.22 -9.73 -2.92
N ASP A 109 10.74 -9.42 -4.11
CA ASP A 109 11.80 -8.42 -4.30
C ASP A 109 11.53 -7.56 -5.53
N LEU A 110 11.35 -6.25 -5.31
CA LEU A 110 11.05 -5.32 -6.38
C LEU A 110 12.23 -5.17 -7.33
N SER A 111 12.07 -5.73 -8.53
CA SER A 111 13.05 -5.70 -9.61
C SER A 111 12.62 -4.73 -10.71
N GLU A 112 13.58 -4.16 -11.42
CA GLU A 112 13.33 -3.14 -12.45
C GLU A 112 13.93 -3.61 -13.78
N GLY A 113 13.20 -3.42 -14.89
CA GLY A 113 13.67 -3.82 -16.23
C GLY A 113 12.76 -3.30 -17.32
N ASP A 114 13.32 -2.86 -18.45
CA ASP A 114 12.56 -2.33 -19.60
C ASP A 114 11.51 -1.26 -19.26
N GLY A 115 11.78 -0.44 -18.24
CA GLY A 115 10.87 0.60 -17.76
C GLY A 115 9.68 0.08 -16.95
N LEU A 116 9.73 -1.18 -16.52
CA LEU A 116 8.69 -1.87 -15.74
C LEU A 116 9.22 -2.26 -14.34
N LEU A 117 8.28 -2.36 -13.41
CA LEU A 117 8.51 -2.79 -12.02
C LEU A 117 7.90 -4.18 -11.81
N TYR A 118 8.75 -5.13 -11.41
CA TYR A 118 8.39 -6.54 -11.22
C TYR A 118 8.41 -6.91 -9.75
N GLY A 119 7.30 -7.45 -9.28
CA GLY A 119 7.12 -7.95 -7.92
C GLY A 119 5.66 -8.35 -7.70
N ARG A 120 5.39 -9.26 -6.77
CA ARG A 120 4.02 -9.63 -6.43
C ARG A 120 3.35 -8.46 -5.73
N GLY A 121 2.28 -7.95 -6.35
CA GLY A 121 1.44 -6.90 -5.82
C GLY A 121 1.62 -5.54 -6.50
N THR A 122 2.66 -5.36 -7.34
CA THR A 122 3.01 -4.06 -7.95
C THR A 122 1.95 -3.48 -8.89
N GLY A 123 1.01 -4.30 -9.36
CA GLY A 123 -0.13 -3.86 -10.16
C GLY A 123 -1.49 -4.31 -9.61
N ASP A 124 -1.51 -4.91 -8.41
CA ASP A 124 -2.69 -5.45 -7.74
C ASP A 124 -2.36 -5.78 -6.27
N ASP A 125 -2.48 -4.87 -5.32
CA ASP A 125 -2.86 -3.43 -5.42
C ASP A 125 -1.92 -2.56 -4.55
N LYS A 126 -0.68 -3.03 -4.34
CA LYS A 126 0.36 -2.32 -3.57
C LYS A 126 0.96 -1.17 -4.36
#